data_AF-A0AAD4R534-F1
#
_entry.id   AF-A0AAD4R534-F1
#
_cell.length_a   1.000
_cell.length_b   1.000
_cell.length_c   1.000
_cell.angle_alpha   90.00
_cell.angle_beta   90.00
_cell.angle_gamma   90.00
#
_symmetry.space_group_name_H-M   'P 1'
#
loop_
_entity.id
_entity.type
_entity.pdbx_description
1 polymer ?
#
loop_
_entity_poly.entity_id
_entity_poly.type
_entity_poly.pdbx_seq_one_letter_code
_entity_poly.pdbx_strand_id
1 'polypeptide(L)'
;MSTPATLKKIEDAKKKAMERKTKLGEPPLLPLTNSANTPNFTQYREKKKIDFTSDKAAGRNYTSFEKYTKKQFPRVSKPLPDADVTEPPVSLPTDNYVVDSSKIVCFNGSEHFLSALYAAPLLIDQHEYDSVEHYYQACKLFTLTGPQYAMQLRNIKEPLKVKVKARNILRALNISNKSIEEWKRTHGFIMLYHANVYKFVQNQELQKKLTGTGDSLLVHSYDRDTYYACGLNQENVKNWATENEGKILKVPSDFTVDNAKYVPLVGKGKNLLGFMHMKIRNDIMKLQSQNKAVEVDEFLPPIMSQLTMDLAKTELKTDGLGYGDANAAGL
;
A
#
# COMPACT_ATOMS: atom_id res chain seq x y z
N MET A 1 -19.75 3.96 -43.07
CA MET A 1 -20.56 5.12 -43.50
C MET A 1 -21.57 5.42 -42.41
N SER A 2 -21.44 6.56 -41.72
CA SER A 2 -22.32 6.92 -40.59
C SER A 2 -23.65 7.47 -41.11
N THR A 3 -24.76 7.12 -40.44
CA THR A 3 -26.10 7.51 -40.86
C THR A 3 -26.34 9.02 -40.62
N PRO A 4 -27.23 9.68 -41.37
CA PRO A 4 -27.53 11.11 -41.20
C PRO A 4 -27.93 11.49 -39.77
N ALA A 5 -28.58 10.56 -39.06
CA ALA A 5 -28.96 10.74 -37.66
C ALA A 5 -27.76 10.73 -36.69
N THR A 6 -26.64 10.09 -37.03
CA THR A 6 -25.42 10.10 -36.21
C THR A 6 -24.63 11.40 -36.40
N LEU A 7 -24.61 11.95 -37.61
CA LEU A 7 -23.92 13.21 -37.91
C LEU A 7 -24.56 14.40 -37.18
N LYS A 8 -25.90 14.46 -37.15
CA LYS A 8 -26.63 15.52 -36.44
C LYS A 8 -26.37 15.51 -34.93
N LYS A 9 -26.28 14.33 -34.31
CA LYS A 9 -25.94 14.19 -32.88
C LYS A 9 -24.51 14.64 -32.57
N ILE A 10 -23.58 14.45 -33.50
CA ILE A 10 -22.18 14.89 -33.36
C ILE A 10 -22.09 16.42 -33.48
N GLU A 11 -22.85 17.04 -34.37
CA GLU A 11 -22.92 18.50 -34.49
C GLU A 11 -23.55 19.16 -33.25
N ASP A 12 -24.66 18.60 -32.74
CA ASP A 12 -25.31 19.10 -31.53
C ASP A 12 -24.39 19.00 -30.30
N ALA A 13 -23.60 17.92 -30.20
CA ALA A 13 -22.61 17.75 -29.14
C ALA A 13 -21.46 18.77 -29.24
N LYS A 14 -20.98 19.05 -30.47
CA LYS A 14 -19.93 20.06 -30.72
C LYS A 14 -20.42 21.48 -30.40
N LYS A 15 -21.66 21.82 -30.75
CA LYS A 15 -22.27 23.12 -30.45
C LYS A 15 -22.39 23.35 -28.95
N LYS A 16 -22.85 22.34 -28.20
CA LYS A 16 -22.97 22.38 -26.74
C LYS A 16 -21.61 22.47 -26.01
N ALA A 17 -20.55 21.93 -26.61
CA ALA A 17 -19.18 22.05 -26.09
C ALA A 17 -18.60 23.45 -26.32
N MET A 18 -18.90 24.10 -27.46
CA MET A 18 -18.51 25.49 -27.72
C MET A 18 -19.20 26.47 -26.76
N GLU A 19 -20.50 26.32 -26.52
CA GLU A 19 -21.26 27.18 -25.60
C GLU A 19 -20.75 27.12 -24.15
N ARG A 20 -20.18 25.97 -23.74
CA ARG A 20 -19.53 25.82 -22.42
C ARG A 20 -18.18 26.54 -22.35
N LYS A 21 -17.42 26.59 -23.45
CA LYS A 21 -16.16 27.32 -23.50
C LYS A 21 -16.37 28.84 -23.50
N THR A 22 -17.45 29.34 -24.10
CA THR A 22 -17.78 30.78 -24.07
C THR A 22 -18.36 31.27 -22.74
N LYS A 23 -18.80 30.37 -21.84
CA LYS A 23 -19.37 30.74 -20.52
C LYS A 23 -18.37 30.72 -19.36
N LEU A 24 -17.16 30.22 -19.56
CA LEU A 24 -16.04 30.38 -18.62
C LEU A 24 -15.09 31.43 -19.20
N GLY A 25 -15.36 32.71 -18.91
CA GLY A 25 -14.39 33.77 -19.15
C GLY A 25 -13.11 33.54 -18.33
N GLU A 26 -11.97 33.81 -18.96
CA GLU A 26 -10.65 33.79 -18.34
C GLU A 26 -10.61 34.69 -17.09
N PRO A 27 -9.97 34.28 -15.99
CA PRO A 27 -9.73 35.16 -14.86
C PRO A 27 -8.63 36.18 -15.23
N PRO A 28 -8.83 37.49 -14.98
CA PRO A 28 -7.77 38.45 -15.21
C PRO A 28 -6.65 38.27 -14.17
N LEU A 29 -5.41 38.28 -14.65
CA LEU A 29 -4.19 38.34 -13.85
C LEU A 29 -4.16 39.70 -13.11
N LEU A 30 -4.01 39.68 -11.79
CA LEU A 30 -3.76 40.88 -10.98
C LEU A 30 -2.29 40.90 -10.50
N PRO A 31 -1.63 42.07 -10.53
CA PRO A 31 -0.22 42.21 -10.19
C PRO A 31 0.03 42.23 -8.68
N LEU A 32 1.20 41.72 -8.28
CA LEU A 32 1.77 41.79 -6.93
C LEU A 32 2.18 43.23 -6.60
N THR A 33 1.53 43.88 -5.62
CA THR A 33 2.18 44.88 -4.72
C THR A 33 1.38 45.11 -3.42
N ASN A 34 2.12 45.12 -2.30
CA ASN A 34 1.97 45.81 -1.01
C ASN A 34 0.75 45.63 -0.08
N SER A 35 1.05 44.95 1.04
CA SER A 35 0.97 45.41 2.45
C SER A 35 -0.20 46.27 2.98
N ALA A 36 -0.84 45.71 4.01
CA ALA A 36 -1.48 46.34 5.19
C ALA A 36 -2.71 47.26 4.99
N ASN A 37 -3.90 46.73 5.30
CA ASN A 37 -4.77 47.20 6.40
C ASN A 37 -6.14 46.52 6.36
N THR A 38 -6.50 45.83 7.44
CA THR A 38 -7.86 45.36 7.72
C THR A 38 -8.74 46.48 8.27
N PRO A 39 -10.03 46.53 7.89
CA PRO A 39 -11.05 46.96 8.84
C PRO A 39 -12.17 45.92 9.01
N ASN A 40 -12.47 45.65 10.28
CA ASN A 40 -13.67 44.97 10.75
C ASN A 40 -14.92 45.77 10.35
N PHE A 41 -15.94 45.10 9.79
CA PHE A 41 -17.33 45.53 9.96
C PHE A 41 -18.28 44.33 9.99
N THR A 42 -18.84 44.11 11.17
CA THR A 42 -20.04 43.33 11.46
C THR A 42 -21.26 43.98 10.82
N GLN A 43 -22.06 43.24 10.05
CA GLN A 43 -23.46 43.59 9.80
C GLN A 43 -24.36 42.36 9.98
N TYR A 44 -25.09 42.40 11.08
CA TYR A 44 -26.24 41.56 11.39
C TYR A 44 -27.34 41.84 10.35
N ARG A 45 -27.84 40.78 9.70
CA ARG A 45 -29.02 40.84 8.82
C ARG A 45 -30.28 40.68 9.67
N GLU A 46 -31.10 41.73 9.71
CA GLU A 46 -32.37 41.79 10.42
C GLU A 46 -33.33 40.65 10.02
N LYS A 47 -33.90 39.97 11.02
CA LYS A 47 -34.93 38.94 10.87
C LYS A 47 -36.29 39.61 10.71
N LYS A 48 -36.95 39.41 9.56
CA LYS A 48 -38.39 39.68 9.42
C LYS A 48 -39.17 38.78 10.38
N LYS A 49 -40.09 39.38 11.16
CA LYS A 49 -41.07 38.66 11.98
C LYS A 49 -42.03 37.91 11.05
N ILE A 50 -42.07 36.59 11.21
CA ILE A 50 -43.04 35.72 10.53
C ILE A 50 -44.27 35.66 11.45
N ASP A 51 -45.42 36.07 10.93
CA ASP A 51 -46.72 35.94 11.58
C ASP A 51 -47.24 34.50 11.33
N PHE A 52 -47.55 33.79 12.40
CA PHE A 52 -47.95 32.38 12.40
C PHE A 52 -49.47 32.16 12.48
N THR A 53 -50.29 33.21 12.27
CA THR A 53 -51.75 33.12 12.49
C THR A 53 -52.61 32.99 11.24
N SER A 54 -52.03 32.74 10.05
CA SER A 54 -52.81 32.45 8.84
C SER A 54 -52.50 31.06 8.29
N ASP A 55 -53.06 30.03 8.93
CA ASP A 55 -53.16 28.69 8.37
C ASP A 55 -54.16 28.68 7.20
N LYS A 56 -53.63 28.61 5.98
CA LYS A 56 -54.35 28.02 4.85
C LYS A 56 -53.73 26.67 4.55
N ALA A 57 -54.52 25.63 4.75
CA ALA A 57 -54.20 24.24 4.47
C ALA A 57 -53.78 24.05 3.00
N ALA A 58 -52.47 24.14 2.74
CA ALA A 58 -51.85 23.63 1.53
C ALA A 58 -50.88 22.53 1.96
N GLY A 59 -51.33 21.28 1.82
CA GLY A 59 -50.71 20.08 2.34
C GLY A 59 -49.21 19.96 2.06
N ARG A 60 -48.41 20.32 3.06
CA ARG A 60 -47.07 19.80 3.23
C ARG A 60 -46.98 19.28 4.65
N ASN A 61 -47.04 17.96 4.77
CA ASN A 61 -46.78 17.25 6.00
C ASN A 61 -45.40 17.70 6.50
N TYR A 62 -45.39 18.48 7.58
CA TYR A 62 -44.21 18.68 8.39
C TYR A 62 -43.93 17.36 9.12
N THR A 63 -43.05 16.53 8.57
CA THR A 63 -42.44 15.47 9.36
C THR A 63 -41.35 16.09 10.22
N SER A 64 -41.46 15.77 11.50
CA SER A 64 -40.60 16.14 12.61
C SER A 64 -39.10 15.92 12.32
N PHE A 65 -38.28 16.70 13.04
CA PHE A 65 -36.83 16.55 13.14
C PHE A 65 -36.44 15.13 13.62
N GLU A 66 -36.37 14.18 12.70
CA GLU A 66 -35.57 12.98 12.89
C GLU A 66 -34.12 13.30 12.55
N LYS A 67 -33.25 13.10 13.54
CA LYS A 67 -31.80 13.12 13.38
C LYS A 67 -31.44 12.15 12.26
N TYR A 68 -31.08 12.67 11.09
CA TYR A 68 -30.44 11.89 10.03
C TYR A 68 -29.04 11.46 10.49
N THR A 69 -28.95 10.42 11.33
CA THR A 69 -27.81 9.52 11.29
C THR A 69 -27.84 8.88 9.91
N LYS A 70 -26.97 9.34 9.00
CA LYS A 70 -26.63 8.59 7.80
C LYS A 70 -26.22 7.19 8.26
N LYS A 71 -27.13 6.22 8.17
CA LYS A 71 -26.80 4.79 8.24
C LYS A 71 -25.78 4.59 7.13
N GLN A 72 -24.51 4.46 7.50
CA GLN A 72 -23.49 4.01 6.58
C GLN A 72 -23.90 2.57 6.22
N PHE A 73 -24.51 2.39 5.05
CA PHE A 73 -24.65 1.05 4.50
C PHE A 73 -23.25 0.42 4.49
N PRO A 74 -23.07 -0.79 5.01
CA PRO A 74 -21.78 -1.46 4.95
C PRO A 74 -21.38 -1.48 3.47
N ARG A 75 -20.24 -0.86 3.15
CA ARG A 75 -19.70 -0.94 1.79
C ARG A 75 -19.51 -2.42 1.51
N VAL A 76 -20.34 -2.98 0.62
CA VAL A 76 -20.15 -4.33 0.11
C VAL A 76 -18.75 -4.36 -0.48
N SER A 77 -17.83 -5.05 0.19
CA SER A 77 -16.48 -5.24 -0.30
C SER A 77 -16.58 -5.99 -1.62
N LYS A 78 -15.92 -5.47 -2.66
CA LYS A 78 -15.80 -6.20 -3.92
C LYS A 78 -15.19 -7.58 -3.61
N PRO A 79 -15.70 -8.66 -4.24
CA PRO A 79 -15.10 -9.97 -4.08
C PRO A 79 -13.61 -9.90 -4.47
N LEU A 80 -12.77 -10.57 -3.68
CA LEU A 80 -11.36 -10.66 -3.96
C LEU A 80 -11.16 -11.48 -5.25
N PRO A 81 -10.18 -11.13 -6.09
CA PRO A 81 -9.81 -11.98 -7.21
C PRO A 81 -9.29 -13.32 -6.67
N ASP A 82 -9.76 -14.41 -7.29
CA ASP A 82 -9.28 -15.75 -6.99
C ASP A 82 -7.76 -15.82 -7.23
N ALA A 83 -7.05 -16.50 -6.35
CA ALA A 83 -5.62 -16.69 -6.47
C ALA A 83 -5.34 -17.90 -7.38
N ASP A 84 -4.53 -17.69 -8.42
CA ASP A 84 -4.14 -18.77 -9.34
C ASP A 84 -3.31 -19.83 -8.62
N VAL A 85 -3.73 -21.10 -8.75
CA VAL A 85 -3.00 -22.28 -8.28
C VAL A 85 -2.26 -22.88 -9.47
N THR A 86 -0.94 -22.90 -9.40
CA THR A 86 -0.11 -23.59 -10.38
C THR A 86 0.74 -24.61 -9.64
N GLU A 87 0.70 -25.86 -10.08
CA GLU A 87 1.55 -26.89 -9.49
C GLU A 87 3.03 -26.62 -9.82
N PRO A 88 3.95 -26.75 -8.84
CA PRO A 88 5.37 -26.59 -9.10
C PRO A 88 5.87 -27.69 -10.05
N PRO A 89 6.80 -27.38 -10.98
CA PRO A 89 7.48 -28.40 -11.77
C PRO A 89 8.21 -29.40 -10.85
N VAL A 90 8.29 -30.66 -11.26
CA VAL A 90 8.93 -31.74 -10.47
C VAL A 90 10.40 -31.44 -10.15
N SER A 91 11.09 -30.70 -11.01
CA SER A 91 12.49 -30.31 -10.84
C SER A 91 12.72 -29.13 -9.89
N LEU A 92 11.67 -28.41 -9.49
CA LEU A 92 11.81 -27.22 -8.65
C LEU A 92 12.02 -27.65 -7.18
N PRO A 93 13.10 -27.20 -6.50
CA PRO A 93 13.29 -27.47 -5.08
C PRO A 93 12.15 -26.85 -4.27
N THR A 94 11.57 -27.65 -3.36
CA THR A 94 10.46 -27.20 -2.51
C THR A 94 10.71 -27.55 -1.04
N ASP A 95 10.32 -26.62 -0.18
CA ASP A 95 10.20 -26.79 1.26
C ASP A 95 8.80 -27.30 1.59
N ASN A 96 8.73 -28.34 2.41
CA ASN A 96 7.48 -28.98 2.79
C ASN A 96 7.05 -28.48 4.17
N TYR A 97 5.85 -27.91 4.24
CA TYR A 97 5.23 -27.50 5.50
C TYR A 97 3.99 -28.37 5.75
N VAL A 98 3.98 -29.10 6.86
CA VAL A 98 2.81 -29.88 7.28
C VAL A 98 1.85 -28.94 7.99
N VAL A 99 0.58 -28.94 7.58
CA VAL A 99 -0.47 -28.20 8.27
C VAL A 99 -0.81 -28.95 9.56
N ASP A 100 -0.51 -28.31 10.69
CA ASP A 100 -0.87 -28.76 12.03
C ASP A 100 -1.67 -27.62 12.68
N SER A 101 -2.96 -27.86 12.93
CA SER A 101 -3.88 -26.86 13.49
C SER A 101 -3.45 -26.36 14.87
N SER A 102 -2.67 -27.13 15.63
CA SER A 102 -2.12 -26.72 16.92
C SER A 102 -0.90 -25.80 16.78
N LYS A 103 -0.20 -25.84 15.64
CA LYS A 103 1.03 -25.09 15.37
C LYS A 103 0.85 -24.03 14.29
N ILE A 104 -0.22 -23.24 14.40
CA ILE A 104 -0.47 -22.10 13.51
C ILE A 104 -0.39 -20.79 14.28
N VAL A 105 0.44 -19.89 13.77
CA VAL A 105 0.54 -18.52 14.26
C VAL A 105 -0.13 -17.60 13.27
N CYS A 106 -1.36 -17.19 13.59
CA CYS A 106 -2.07 -16.17 12.84
C CYS A 106 -1.58 -14.77 13.26
N PHE A 107 -1.25 -13.93 12.29
CA PHE A 107 -0.86 -12.55 12.56
C PHE A 107 -1.56 -11.56 11.64
N ASN A 108 -1.92 -10.40 12.20
CA ASN A 108 -2.49 -9.26 11.50
C ASN A 108 -2.31 -8.00 12.36
N GLY A 109 -2.51 -6.81 11.77
CA GLY A 109 -2.47 -5.53 12.47
C GLY A 109 -1.07 -4.97 12.64
N SER A 110 -0.96 -3.75 13.18
CA SER A 110 0.32 -3.06 13.41
C SER A 110 1.03 -3.51 14.68
N GLU A 111 0.34 -4.16 15.60
CA GLU A 111 0.90 -4.56 16.90
C GLU A 111 1.70 -5.87 16.80
N HIS A 112 1.41 -6.70 15.80
CA HIS A 112 2.05 -8.00 15.68
C HIS A 112 3.45 -7.89 15.06
N PHE A 113 4.47 -8.43 15.72
CA PHE A 113 5.87 -8.30 15.30
C PHE A 113 6.18 -8.86 13.90
N LEU A 114 5.41 -9.84 13.40
CA LEU A 114 5.52 -10.33 12.01
C LEU A 114 4.95 -9.34 10.97
N SER A 115 4.09 -8.41 11.36
CA SER A 115 3.48 -7.47 10.42
C SER A 115 4.49 -6.49 9.81
N ALA A 116 4.29 -6.14 8.54
CA ALA A 116 5.04 -5.05 7.90
C ALA A 116 4.73 -3.68 8.51
N LEU A 117 3.57 -3.55 9.17
CA LEU A 117 3.13 -2.34 9.87
C LEU A 117 3.72 -2.23 11.29
N TYR A 118 4.42 -3.24 11.79
CA TYR A 118 5.06 -3.20 13.09
C TYR A 118 6.21 -2.18 13.08
N ALA A 119 6.24 -1.31 14.09
CA ALA A 119 7.30 -0.32 14.26
C ALA A 119 8.61 -1.04 14.63
N ALA A 120 9.51 -1.12 13.67
CA ALA A 120 10.83 -1.74 13.80
C ALA A 120 11.77 -0.93 12.92
N PRO A 121 12.58 -0.03 13.52
CA PRO A 121 13.55 0.76 12.79
C PRO A 121 14.49 -0.11 11.96
N LEU A 122 14.76 0.31 10.73
CA LEU A 122 15.62 -0.35 9.76
C LEU A 122 16.62 0.66 9.23
N LEU A 123 17.88 0.24 9.10
CA LEU A 123 18.90 0.98 8.37
C LEU A 123 19.23 0.22 7.09
N ILE A 124 18.76 0.72 5.95
CA ILE A 124 18.94 0.09 4.63
C ILE A 124 19.63 1.12 3.73
N ASP A 125 20.78 0.77 3.15
CA ASP A 125 21.54 1.66 2.26
C ASP A 125 21.76 3.07 2.85
N GLN A 126 22.14 3.12 4.13
CA GLN A 126 22.34 4.36 4.93
C GLN A 126 21.07 5.20 5.16
N HIS A 127 19.90 4.69 4.80
CA HIS A 127 18.62 5.33 5.04
C HIS A 127 17.87 4.67 6.19
N GLU A 128 17.41 5.50 7.13
CA GLU A 128 16.60 5.06 8.26
C GLU A 128 15.11 5.02 7.88
N TYR A 129 14.45 3.91 8.22
CA TYR A 129 13.02 3.70 8.04
C TYR A 129 12.40 3.23 9.35
N ASP A 130 11.32 3.84 9.80
CA ASP A 130 10.68 3.49 11.08
C ASP A 130 9.95 2.11 11.04
N SER A 131 9.69 1.57 9.85
CA SER A 131 9.18 0.20 9.67
C SER A 131 9.40 -0.34 8.25
N VAL A 132 9.14 -1.64 8.07
CA VAL A 132 9.11 -2.30 6.75
C VAL A 132 8.12 -1.62 5.80
N GLU A 133 6.96 -1.17 6.29
CA GLU A 133 5.99 -0.43 5.47
C GLU A 133 6.56 0.91 4.95
N HIS A 134 7.39 1.61 5.74
CA HIS A 134 8.01 2.86 5.31
C HIS A 134 8.93 2.63 4.12
N TYR A 135 9.83 1.64 4.24
CA TYR A 135 10.71 1.23 3.14
C TYR A 135 9.90 0.79 1.91
N TYR A 136 8.94 -0.11 2.09
CA TYR A 136 8.13 -0.66 1.00
C TYR A 136 7.37 0.43 0.22
N GLN A 137 6.75 1.39 0.91
CA GLN A 137 6.03 2.49 0.25
C GLN A 137 6.97 3.52 -0.38
N ALA A 138 8.16 3.75 0.21
CA ALA A 138 9.18 4.60 -0.39
C ALA A 138 9.68 4.02 -1.73
N CYS A 139 10.07 2.74 -1.75
CA CYS A 139 10.47 2.05 -2.98
C CYS A 139 9.34 2.04 -4.01
N LYS A 140 8.09 1.87 -3.57
CA LYS A 140 6.91 1.90 -4.44
C LYS A 140 6.75 3.24 -5.13
N LEU A 141 6.85 4.34 -4.40
CA LEU A 141 6.75 5.68 -5.00
C LEU A 141 7.96 5.98 -5.88
N PHE A 142 9.16 5.62 -5.43
CA PHE A 142 10.38 5.84 -6.18
C PHE A 142 10.29 5.20 -7.57
N THR A 143 9.94 3.92 -7.63
CA THR A 143 9.90 3.15 -8.88
C THR A 143 8.75 3.54 -9.79
N LEU A 144 7.58 3.91 -9.25
CA LEU A 144 6.40 4.24 -10.05
C LEU A 144 6.28 5.74 -10.41
N THR A 145 6.93 6.62 -9.66
CA THR A 145 6.70 8.08 -9.77
C THR A 145 7.97 8.93 -9.71
N GLY A 146 9.10 8.35 -9.27
CA GLY A 146 10.38 9.05 -9.09
C GLY A 146 10.70 9.40 -7.63
N PRO A 147 11.97 9.80 -7.36
CA PRO A 147 12.50 10.04 -6.02
C PRO A 147 11.79 11.16 -5.25
N GLN A 148 11.35 12.22 -5.94
CA GLN A 148 10.77 13.42 -5.34
C GLN A 148 9.51 13.14 -4.50
N TYR A 149 8.74 12.10 -4.85
CA TYR A 149 7.56 11.71 -4.09
C TYR A 149 7.89 10.75 -2.94
N ALA A 150 8.92 9.91 -3.10
CA ALA A 150 9.39 9.02 -2.05
C ALA A 150 9.93 9.82 -0.85
N MET A 151 10.65 10.92 -1.10
CA MET A 151 11.16 11.82 -0.05
C MET A 151 10.04 12.39 0.84
N GLN A 152 8.82 12.59 0.32
CA GLN A 152 7.69 13.09 1.11
C GLN A 152 7.24 12.14 2.22
N LEU A 153 7.65 10.86 2.17
CA LEU A 153 7.31 9.87 3.18
C LEU A 153 8.26 9.89 4.38
N ARG A 154 9.49 10.44 4.25
CA ARG A 154 10.55 10.37 5.27
C ARG A 154 10.13 10.99 6.62
N ASN A 155 9.25 11.99 6.61
CA ASN A 155 8.83 12.71 7.83
C ASN A 155 7.62 12.09 8.54
N ILE A 156 7.02 11.04 7.98
CA ILE A 156 5.83 10.42 8.57
C ILE A 156 6.30 9.24 9.41
N LYS A 157 6.01 9.25 10.72
CA LYS A 157 6.42 8.19 11.66
C LYS A 157 5.46 7.01 11.76
N GLU A 158 4.19 7.22 11.44
CA GLU A 158 3.17 6.18 11.58
C GLU A 158 3.03 5.35 10.29
N PRO A 159 3.23 4.02 10.34
CA PRO A 159 3.19 3.13 9.17
C PRO A 159 1.88 3.22 8.37
N LEU A 160 0.74 3.31 9.08
CA LEU A 160 -0.57 3.44 8.44
C LEU A 160 -0.73 4.77 7.69
N LYS A 161 -0.18 5.87 8.24
CA LYS A 161 -0.22 7.19 7.59
C LYS A 161 0.63 7.20 6.32
N VAL A 162 1.79 6.54 6.32
CA VAL A 162 2.63 6.37 5.12
C VAL A 162 1.87 5.64 4.01
N LYS A 163 1.24 4.51 4.34
CA LYS A 163 0.41 3.75 3.38
C LYS A 163 -0.71 4.58 2.77
N VAL A 164 -1.38 5.42 3.57
CA VAL A 164 -2.43 6.31 3.11
C VAL A 164 -1.86 7.42 2.22
N LYS A 165 -0.75 8.06 2.62
CA LYS A 165 -0.11 9.13 1.84
C LYS A 165 0.38 8.62 0.48
N ALA A 166 1.07 7.48 0.44
CA ALA A 166 1.54 6.86 -0.80
C ALA A 166 0.38 6.54 -1.75
N ARG A 167 -0.72 5.99 -1.24
CA ARG A 167 -1.93 5.75 -2.02
C ARG A 167 -2.51 7.05 -2.61
N ASN A 168 -2.52 8.13 -1.83
CA ASN A 168 -3.05 9.42 -2.29
C ASN A 168 -2.18 10.04 -3.39
N ILE A 169 -0.84 9.94 -3.26
CA ILE A 169 0.10 10.38 -4.29
C ILE A 169 -0.12 9.62 -5.60
N LEU A 170 -0.15 8.28 -5.55
CA LEU A 170 -0.36 7.44 -6.73
C LEU A 170 -1.68 7.77 -7.44
N ARG A 171 -2.74 8.06 -6.68
CA ARG A 171 -4.04 8.49 -7.23
C ARG A 171 -3.97 9.87 -7.86
N ALA A 172 -3.32 10.83 -7.21
CA ALA A 172 -3.17 12.19 -7.75
C ALA A 172 -2.40 12.22 -9.07
N LEU A 173 -1.44 11.31 -9.22
CA LEU A 173 -0.65 11.12 -10.44
C LEU A 173 -1.30 10.20 -11.47
N ASN A 174 -2.52 9.73 -11.22
CA ASN A 174 -3.26 8.80 -12.09
C ASN A 174 -2.49 7.52 -12.46
N ILE A 175 -1.65 7.02 -11.54
CA ILE A 175 -0.96 5.75 -11.75
C ILE A 175 -2.00 4.62 -11.80
N SER A 176 -1.95 3.83 -12.86
CA SER A 176 -2.95 2.79 -13.09
C SER A 176 -2.88 1.70 -12.01
N ASN A 177 -4.04 1.16 -11.63
CA ASN A 177 -4.09 0.02 -10.71
C ASN A 177 -3.35 -1.20 -11.28
N LYS A 178 -3.32 -1.36 -12.61
CA LYS A 178 -2.59 -2.45 -13.26
C LYS A 178 -1.08 -2.34 -13.00
N SER A 179 -0.50 -1.15 -13.17
CA SER A 179 0.92 -0.90 -12.90
C SER A 179 1.26 -1.11 -11.42
N ILE A 180 0.35 -0.74 -10.51
CA ILE A 180 0.52 -0.96 -9.07
C ILE A 180 0.52 -2.45 -8.73
N GLU A 181 -0.38 -3.24 -9.32
CA GLU A 181 -0.45 -4.69 -9.10
C GLU A 181 0.72 -5.43 -9.75
N GLU A 182 1.16 -5.00 -10.94
CA GLU A 182 2.36 -5.52 -11.59
C GLU A 182 3.61 -5.25 -10.74
N TRP A 183 3.76 -4.02 -10.23
CA TRP A 183 4.83 -3.69 -9.31
C TRP A 183 4.77 -4.54 -8.04
N LYS A 184 3.58 -4.71 -7.44
CA LYS A 184 3.38 -5.57 -6.25
C LYS A 184 3.87 -7.00 -6.49
N ARG A 185 3.58 -7.56 -7.66
CA ARG A 185 3.96 -8.94 -8.04
C ARG A 185 5.42 -9.11 -8.45
N THR A 186 6.08 -8.02 -8.84
CA THR A 186 7.48 -8.02 -9.28
C THR A 186 8.37 -7.41 -8.19
N HIS A 187 8.69 -6.12 -8.29
CA HIS A 187 9.59 -5.39 -7.42
C HIS A 187 9.12 -5.38 -5.96
N GLY A 188 7.82 -5.19 -5.72
CA GLY A 188 7.26 -5.12 -4.38
C GLY A 188 7.52 -6.40 -3.57
N PHE A 189 7.36 -7.56 -4.20
CA PHE A 189 7.69 -8.85 -3.59
C PHE A 189 9.15 -8.87 -3.11
N ILE A 190 10.09 -8.46 -3.96
CA ILE A 190 11.52 -8.49 -3.65
C ILE A 190 11.88 -7.47 -2.56
N MET A 191 11.34 -6.25 -2.66
CA MET A 191 11.56 -5.18 -1.67
C MET A 191 10.98 -5.55 -0.30
N LEU A 192 9.84 -6.24 -0.27
CA LEU A 192 9.23 -6.69 0.97
C LEU A 192 10.09 -7.79 1.64
N TYR A 193 10.58 -8.76 0.88
CA TYR A 193 11.49 -9.79 1.40
C TYR A 193 12.76 -9.14 1.97
N HIS A 194 13.39 -8.26 1.21
CA HIS A 194 14.58 -7.50 1.60
C HIS A 194 14.42 -6.78 2.94
N ALA A 195 13.37 -5.95 3.06
CA ALA A 195 13.12 -5.23 4.30
C ALA A 195 12.83 -6.14 5.50
N ASN A 196 12.20 -7.30 5.29
CA ASN A 196 11.99 -8.26 6.36
C ASN A 196 13.29 -8.95 6.78
N VAL A 197 14.21 -9.25 5.86
CA VAL A 197 15.56 -9.73 6.21
C VAL A 197 16.24 -8.72 7.14
N TYR A 198 16.33 -7.45 6.72
CA TYR A 198 16.89 -6.38 7.54
C TYR A 198 16.22 -6.28 8.90
N LYS A 199 14.89 -6.34 8.95
CA LYS A 199 14.12 -6.28 10.19
C LYS A 199 14.54 -7.36 11.18
N PHE A 200 14.62 -8.61 10.75
CA PHE A 200 14.93 -9.71 11.66
C PHE A 200 16.42 -9.89 11.91
N VAL A 201 17.30 -9.45 11.01
CA VAL A 201 18.75 -9.53 11.19
C VAL A 201 19.24 -8.39 12.11
N GLN A 202 18.81 -7.15 11.88
CA GLN A 202 19.25 -6.00 12.68
C GLN A 202 18.63 -5.99 14.09
N ASN A 203 17.39 -6.47 14.25
CA ASN A 203 16.70 -6.48 15.54
C ASN A 203 16.76 -7.86 16.20
N GLN A 204 17.79 -8.11 17.02
CA GLN A 204 18.02 -9.40 17.69
C GLN A 204 16.82 -9.91 18.52
N GLU A 205 16.05 -9.02 19.14
CA GLU A 205 14.83 -9.42 19.87
C GLU A 205 13.77 -10.00 18.93
N LEU A 206 13.56 -9.36 17.77
CA LEU A 206 12.62 -9.83 16.76
C LEU A 206 13.12 -11.11 16.09
N GLN A 207 14.44 -11.22 15.89
CA GLN A 207 15.09 -12.45 15.44
C GLN A 207 14.72 -13.63 16.33
N LYS A 208 14.92 -13.47 17.65
CA LYS A 208 14.61 -14.50 18.65
C LYS A 208 13.13 -14.84 18.68
N LYS A 209 12.24 -13.85 18.55
CA LYS A 209 10.79 -14.08 18.43
C LYS A 209 10.45 -14.88 17.17
N LEU A 210 11.09 -14.59 16.03
CA LEU A 210 10.87 -15.31 14.79
C LEU A 210 11.37 -16.76 14.88
N THR A 211 12.60 -16.99 15.34
CA THR A 211 13.15 -18.36 15.51
C THR A 211 12.39 -19.13 16.59
N GLY A 212 11.89 -18.44 17.62
CA GLY A 212 11.04 -19.02 18.67
C GLY A 212 9.68 -19.53 18.18
N THR A 213 9.25 -19.18 16.95
CA THR A 213 8.05 -19.78 16.34
C THR A 213 8.25 -21.24 15.93
N GLY A 214 9.50 -21.74 15.93
CA GLY A 214 9.81 -23.15 15.71
C GLY A 214 9.35 -23.64 14.34
N ASP A 215 8.62 -24.74 14.32
CA ASP A 215 8.03 -25.37 13.14
C ASP A 215 6.62 -24.84 12.80
N SER A 216 6.14 -23.82 13.53
CA SER A 216 4.79 -23.30 13.33
C SER A 216 4.60 -22.71 11.93
N LEU A 217 3.42 -22.93 11.36
CA LEU A 217 2.98 -22.31 10.12
C LEU A 217 2.56 -20.86 10.40
N LEU A 218 3.27 -19.91 9.81
CA LEU A 218 3.00 -18.48 9.98
C LEU A 218 1.98 -18.01 8.93
N VAL A 219 0.83 -17.53 9.38
CA VAL A 219 -0.28 -17.16 8.49
C VAL A 219 -0.70 -15.70 8.71
N HIS A 220 -0.55 -14.88 7.67
CA HIS A 220 -1.03 -13.51 7.67
C HIS A 220 -2.55 -13.51 7.47
N SER A 221 -3.29 -13.36 8.56
CA SER A 221 -4.76 -13.47 8.62
C SER A 221 -5.45 -12.15 8.26
N TYR A 222 -5.39 -11.79 6.98
CA TYR A 222 -6.07 -10.61 6.45
C TYR A 222 -7.00 -10.96 5.28
N ASP A 223 -8.26 -10.55 5.41
CA ASP A 223 -9.36 -10.90 4.50
C ASP A 223 -9.45 -10.00 3.26
N ARG A 224 -8.57 -9.01 3.10
CA ARG A 224 -8.58 -8.09 1.94
C ARG A 224 -7.32 -8.16 1.09
N ASP A 225 -6.46 -9.16 1.30
CA ASP A 225 -5.30 -9.43 0.45
C ASP A 225 -5.18 -10.94 0.26
N THR A 226 -5.16 -11.38 -0.99
CA THR A 226 -4.99 -12.79 -1.37
C THR A 226 -3.56 -13.09 -1.85
N TYR A 227 -2.70 -12.07 -1.93
CA TYR A 227 -1.33 -12.24 -2.42
C TYR A 227 -0.35 -12.37 -1.26
N TYR A 228 -0.20 -11.33 -0.43
CA TYR A 228 0.69 -11.39 0.74
C TYR A 228 0.03 -12.03 1.96
N ALA A 229 -1.31 -12.06 2.01
CA ALA A 229 -2.09 -12.67 3.07
C ALA A 229 -2.89 -13.87 2.56
N CYS A 230 -3.55 -14.57 3.48
CA CYS A 230 -4.30 -15.78 3.20
C CYS A 230 -5.76 -15.51 2.75
N GLY A 231 -6.18 -14.24 2.66
CA GLY A 231 -7.55 -13.88 2.28
C GLY A 231 -8.62 -14.32 3.28
N LEU A 232 -8.25 -14.63 4.51
CA LEU A 232 -9.14 -15.08 5.59
C LEU A 232 -8.84 -14.31 6.89
N ASN A 233 -9.85 -14.18 7.75
CA ASN A 233 -9.65 -13.72 9.12
C ASN A 233 -9.09 -14.85 10.00
N GLN A 234 -8.68 -14.54 11.23
CA GLN A 234 -8.03 -15.50 12.12
C GLN A 234 -8.90 -16.73 12.44
N GLU A 235 -10.21 -16.55 12.63
CA GLU A 235 -11.14 -17.64 12.92
C GLU A 235 -11.26 -18.60 11.72
N ASN A 236 -11.43 -18.06 10.51
CA ASN A 236 -11.52 -18.86 9.30
C ASN A 236 -10.19 -19.55 8.95
N VAL A 237 -9.03 -18.97 9.33
CA VAL A 237 -7.74 -19.66 9.19
C VAL A 237 -7.68 -20.89 10.10
N LYS A 238 -8.19 -20.81 11.33
CA LYS A 238 -8.24 -21.98 12.24
C LYS A 238 -9.14 -23.07 11.68
N ASN A 239 -10.31 -22.71 11.17
CA ASN A 239 -11.22 -23.69 10.54
C ASN A 239 -10.56 -24.34 9.32
N TRP A 240 -9.95 -23.54 8.44
CA TRP A 240 -9.19 -24.03 7.29
C TRP A 240 -8.08 -24.99 7.71
N ALA A 241 -7.37 -24.69 8.79
CA ALA A 241 -6.30 -25.54 9.29
C ALA A 241 -6.81 -26.90 9.75
N THR A 242 -7.88 -26.93 10.54
CA THR A 242 -8.51 -28.17 11.00
C THR A 242 -9.00 -29.01 9.82
N GLU A 243 -9.57 -28.39 8.79
CA GLU A 243 -10.02 -29.08 7.58
C GLU A 243 -8.86 -29.61 6.72
N ASN A 244 -7.66 -29.03 6.85
CA ASN A 244 -6.47 -29.39 6.07
C ASN A 244 -5.39 -30.03 6.95
N GLU A 245 -5.74 -30.58 8.12
CA GLU A 245 -4.81 -31.22 9.04
C GLU A 245 -3.99 -32.32 8.34
N GLY A 246 -2.67 -32.32 8.55
CA GLY A 246 -1.74 -33.26 7.92
C GLY A 246 -1.43 -32.98 6.44
N LYS A 247 -2.07 -31.98 5.81
CA LYS A 247 -1.78 -31.61 4.43
C LYS A 247 -0.36 -31.06 4.30
N ILE A 248 0.35 -31.47 3.25
CA ILE A 248 1.69 -30.97 2.95
C ILE A 248 1.59 -29.82 1.94
N LEU A 249 2.03 -28.64 2.36
CA LEU A 249 2.21 -27.47 1.50
C LEU A 249 3.62 -27.50 0.93
N LYS A 250 3.72 -27.68 -0.38
CA LYS A 250 4.99 -27.64 -1.12
C LYS A 250 5.25 -26.22 -1.58
N VAL A 251 6.22 -25.55 -0.98
CA VAL A 251 6.54 -24.16 -1.26
C VAL A 251 7.91 -24.10 -1.94
N PRO A 252 8.10 -23.36 -3.04
CA PRO A 252 9.42 -23.21 -3.65
C PRO A 252 10.49 -22.75 -2.64
N SER A 253 11.60 -23.47 -2.53
CA SER A 253 12.71 -23.12 -1.63
C SER A 253 13.39 -21.82 -2.05
N ASP A 254 13.37 -21.54 -3.35
CA ASP A 254 13.85 -20.28 -3.94
C ASP A 254 12.68 -19.32 -4.19
N PHE A 255 12.65 -18.23 -3.42
CA PHE A 255 11.60 -17.22 -3.42
C PHE A 255 11.91 -16.14 -4.47
N THR A 256 11.81 -16.50 -5.75
CA THR A 256 11.91 -15.55 -6.87
C THR A 256 10.52 -15.11 -7.34
N VAL A 257 10.48 -14.00 -8.11
CA VAL A 257 9.25 -13.49 -8.73
C VAL A 257 8.58 -14.57 -9.60
N ASP A 258 9.38 -15.33 -10.35
CA ASP A 258 8.89 -16.38 -11.24
C ASP A 258 8.32 -17.58 -10.47
N ASN A 259 8.90 -17.88 -9.30
CA ASN A 259 8.48 -19.00 -8.47
C ASN A 259 7.27 -18.67 -7.60
N ALA A 260 6.99 -17.39 -7.33
CA ALA A 260 5.84 -16.95 -6.52
C ALA A 260 4.48 -17.46 -7.08
N LYS A 261 4.41 -17.79 -8.38
CA LYS A 261 3.21 -18.40 -8.97
C LYS A 261 2.93 -19.82 -8.46
N TYR A 262 3.95 -20.57 -8.07
CA TYR A 262 3.85 -21.95 -7.58
C TYR A 262 3.60 -22.06 -6.07
N VAL A 263 3.57 -20.94 -5.34
CA VAL A 263 3.25 -20.95 -3.90
C VAL A 263 1.80 -21.40 -3.71
N PRO A 264 1.55 -22.43 -2.86
CA PRO A 264 0.23 -22.99 -2.64
C PRO A 264 -0.69 -22.01 -1.90
N LEU A 265 -1.99 -22.28 -1.96
CA LEU A 265 -2.98 -21.50 -1.22
C LEU A 265 -3.06 -21.95 0.24
N VAL A 266 -3.14 -20.94 1.11
CA VAL A 266 -3.57 -21.04 2.50
C VAL A 266 -4.88 -20.28 2.59
N GLY A 267 -5.99 -20.98 2.79
CA GLY A 267 -7.31 -20.37 2.66
C GLY A 267 -7.63 -19.94 1.23
N LYS A 268 -7.80 -18.64 1.02
CA LYS A 268 -8.15 -18.02 -0.29
C LYS A 268 -6.96 -17.33 -0.96
N GLY A 269 -5.80 -17.30 -0.31
CA GLY A 269 -4.65 -16.52 -0.75
C GLY A 269 -3.33 -17.27 -0.61
N LYS A 270 -2.27 -16.68 -1.17
CA LYS A 270 -0.92 -17.29 -1.22
C LYS A 270 -0.14 -17.17 0.07
N ASN A 271 -0.55 -16.30 1.01
CA ASN A 271 0.15 -16.10 2.28
C ASN A 271 1.67 -15.84 2.10
N LEU A 272 2.06 -15.12 1.04
CA LEU A 272 3.47 -14.97 0.69
C LEU A 272 4.31 -14.38 1.82
N LEU A 273 3.76 -13.44 2.60
CA LEU A 273 4.49 -12.84 3.71
C LEU A 273 4.81 -13.86 4.81
N GLY A 274 3.88 -14.75 5.14
CA GLY A 274 4.11 -15.82 6.10
C GLY A 274 5.21 -16.78 5.64
N PHE A 275 5.19 -17.18 4.36
CA PHE A 275 6.24 -18.01 3.77
C PHE A 275 7.60 -17.30 3.69
N MET A 276 7.64 -16.00 3.41
CA MET A 276 8.88 -15.21 3.50
C MET A 276 9.48 -15.27 4.91
N HIS A 277 8.66 -15.11 5.96
CA HIS A 277 9.14 -15.19 7.35
C HIS A 277 9.64 -16.59 7.72
N MET A 278 8.94 -17.64 7.29
CA MET A 278 9.38 -19.02 7.52
C MET A 278 10.70 -19.33 6.80
N LYS A 279 10.88 -18.81 5.58
CA LYS A 279 12.16 -18.89 4.88
C LYS A 279 13.29 -18.18 5.65
N ILE A 280 13.08 -16.91 6.01
CA ILE A 280 14.06 -16.13 6.79
C ILE A 280 14.41 -16.85 8.10
N ARG A 281 13.40 -17.38 8.80
CA ARG A 281 13.57 -18.18 10.02
C ARG A 281 14.49 -19.38 9.77
N ASN A 282 14.18 -20.20 8.77
CA ASN A 282 14.93 -21.42 8.47
C ASN A 282 16.38 -21.09 8.07
N ASP A 283 16.57 -20.04 7.27
CA ASP A 283 17.89 -19.59 6.83
C ASP A 283 18.72 -19.08 8.03
N ILE A 284 18.12 -18.31 8.95
CA ILE A 284 18.77 -17.89 10.21
C ILE A 284 19.17 -19.10 11.06
N MET A 285 18.25 -20.04 11.28
CA MET A 285 18.51 -21.24 12.09
C MET A 285 19.61 -22.09 11.48
N LYS A 286 19.67 -22.18 10.14
CA LYS A 286 20.74 -22.87 9.42
C LYS A 286 22.09 -22.20 9.67
N LEU A 287 22.20 -20.88 9.54
CA LEU A 287 23.44 -20.14 9.82
C LEU A 287 23.89 -20.31 11.28
N GLN A 288 22.95 -20.21 12.22
CA GLN A 288 23.23 -20.41 13.65
C GLN A 288 23.74 -21.83 13.94
N SER A 289 23.15 -22.86 13.34
CA SER A 289 23.63 -24.25 13.51
C SER A 289 25.03 -24.48 12.92
N GLN A 290 25.43 -23.66 11.94
CA GLN A 290 26.75 -23.67 11.33
C GLN A 290 27.77 -22.77 12.06
N ASN A 291 27.38 -22.14 13.17
CA ASN A 291 28.17 -21.11 13.87
C ASN A 291 28.64 -19.97 12.95
N LYS A 292 27.84 -19.65 11.92
CA LYS A 292 28.10 -18.51 11.04
C LYS A 292 27.43 -17.25 11.58
N ALA A 293 28.07 -16.11 11.34
CA ALA A 293 27.45 -14.82 11.63
C ALA A 293 26.18 -14.66 10.80
N VAL A 294 25.12 -14.12 11.43
CA VAL A 294 23.87 -13.83 10.73
C VAL A 294 23.97 -12.41 10.21
N GLU A 295 24.53 -12.28 9.02
CA GLU A 295 24.68 -11.00 8.31
C GLU A 295 23.68 -10.92 7.17
N VAL A 296 23.27 -9.69 6.81
CA VAL A 296 22.25 -9.46 5.78
C VAL A 296 22.67 -10.02 4.41
N ASP A 297 23.96 -9.88 4.06
CA ASP A 297 24.49 -10.24 2.74
C ASP A 297 24.35 -11.74 2.42
N GLU A 298 24.26 -12.60 3.45
CA GLU A 298 24.05 -14.05 3.28
C GLU A 298 22.64 -14.41 2.77
N PHE A 299 21.68 -13.48 2.85
CA PHE A 299 20.28 -13.71 2.47
C PHE A 299 19.91 -13.08 1.13
N LEU A 300 20.72 -12.17 0.60
CA LEU A 300 20.35 -11.34 -0.54
C LEU A 300 20.88 -11.92 -1.86
N PRO A 301 20.01 -12.20 -2.84
CA PRO A 301 20.49 -12.61 -4.16
C PRO A 301 21.25 -11.45 -4.83
N PRO A 302 22.27 -11.73 -5.67
CA PRO A 302 23.12 -10.71 -6.30
C PRO A 302 22.37 -9.62 -7.08
N ILE A 303 21.23 -9.98 -7.68
CA ILE A 303 20.35 -9.06 -8.43
C ILE A 303 19.81 -7.94 -7.54
N MET A 304 19.65 -8.19 -6.24
CA MET A 304 19.15 -7.18 -5.31
C MET A 304 20.18 -6.13 -4.95
N SER A 305 21.47 -6.51 -4.90
CA SER A 305 22.57 -5.54 -4.77
C SER A 305 22.60 -4.58 -5.96
N GLN A 306 22.28 -5.05 -7.17
CA GLN A 306 22.24 -4.20 -8.36
C GLN A 306 21.06 -3.22 -8.35
N LEU A 307 19.86 -3.68 -7.94
CA LEU A 307 18.66 -2.85 -7.88
C LEU A 307 18.75 -1.79 -6.78
N THR A 308 19.33 -2.11 -5.61
CA THR A 308 19.62 -1.12 -4.56
C THR A 308 20.70 -0.13 -5.00
N MET A 309 21.74 -0.59 -5.71
CA MET A 309 22.75 0.30 -6.30
C MET A 309 22.16 1.26 -7.35
N ASP A 310 21.21 0.82 -8.16
CA ASP A 310 20.58 1.67 -9.16
C ASP A 310 19.62 2.70 -8.52
N LEU A 311 18.93 2.33 -7.43
CA LEU A 311 18.18 3.29 -6.60
C LEU A 311 19.12 4.36 -5.99
N ALA A 312 20.24 3.96 -5.39
CA ALA A 312 21.21 4.85 -4.75
C ALA A 312 21.95 5.76 -5.75
N LYS A 313 22.33 5.26 -6.92
CA LYS A 313 23.01 6.05 -7.97
C LYS A 313 22.11 7.14 -8.57
N THR A 314 20.79 6.94 -8.53
CA THR A 314 19.84 7.92 -9.07
C THR A 314 19.62 9.08 -8.09
N GLU A 315 19.69 8.83 -6.77
CA GLU A 315 19.61 9.88 -5.74
C GLU A 315 20.88 10.76 -5.69
N LEU A 316 22.08 10.18 -5.85
CA LEU A 316 23.34 10.95 -5.94
C LEU A 316 23.39 11.92 -7.13
N LYS A 317 22.62 11.67 -8.20
CA LYS A 317 22.50 12.60 -9.33
C LYS A 317 21.52 13.75 -9.06
N THR A 318 20.54 13.57 -8.19
CA THR A 318 19.58 14.63 -7.85
C THR A 318 20.12 15.60 -6.80
N ASP A 319 21.00 15.14 -5.91
CA ASP A 319 21.68 16.02 -4.94
C ASP A 319 22.81 16.86 -5.58
N GLY A 320 23.23 16.50 -6.80
CA GLY A 320 24.20 17.25 -7.61
C GLY A 320 23.61 18.39 -8.45
N LEU A 321 22.28 18.54 -8.51
CA LEU A 321 21.62 19.71 -9.09
C LEU A 321 21.37 20.73 -7.97
N GLY A 322 22.46 21.33 -7.52
CA GLY A 322 22.45 22.41 -6.56
C GLY A 322 21.54 23.56 -7.00
N TYR A 323 20.88 24.15 -6.01
CA TYR A 323 20.34 25.50 -6.08
C TYR A 323 21.42 26.43 -6.65
N GLY A 324 21.32 26.76 -7.93
CA GLY A 324 22.12 27.81 -8.55
C GLY A 324 21.69 29.15 -7.97
N ASP A 325 22.61 29.80 -7.25
CA ASP A 325 22.53 31.17 -6.79
C ASP A 325 22.09 32.11 -7.91
N ALA A 326 20.83 32.56 -7.86
CA ALA A 326 20.37 33.71 -8.60
C ALA A 326 20.68 34.97 -7.77
N ASN A 327 21.95 35.38 -7.74
CA ASN A 327 22.36 36.71 -7.28
C ASN A 327 23.78 37.04 -7.78
N ALA A 328 23.91 37.39 -9.06
CA ALA A 328 25.04 38.16 -9.58
C ALA A 328 24.75 38.66 -11.00
N ALA A 329 24.02 39.78 -11.11
CA ALA A 329 24.06 40.63 -12.30
C ALA A 329 23.72 42.07 -11.88
N GLY A 330 24.72 42.73 -11.30
CA GLY A 330 24.72 44.16 -11.06
C GLY A 330 26.14 44.66 -11.29
N LEU A 331 26.40 45.08 -12.53
CA LEU A 331 27.32 46.15 -12.93
C LEU A 331 27.09 46.48 -14.41
#